data_AF-A0A2A5RKW9-F1
#
_entry.id   AF-A0A2A5RKW9-F1
#
_cell.length_a   1.000
_cell.length_b   1.000
_cell.length_c   1.000
_cell.angle_alpha   90.00
_cell.angle_beta   90.00
_cell.angle_gamma   90.00
#
_symmetry.space_group_name_H-M   'P 1'
#
loop_
_entity.id
_entity.type
_entity.pdbx_description
1 polymer ?
#
loop_
_entity_poly.entity_id
_entity_poly.type
_entity_poly.pdbx_seq_one_letter_code
_entity_poly.pdbx_strand_id
1 'polypeptide(L)'
;MITLNVNSLVNAEIFWKELGLEEEVALNEAVITRPQTITMTIPYIDEVRDKVIELGLATSEIVPTANDKFMFSFVAPEENTVIIIGDWVCQPYTSEKRAEFFHNIKHVDYVRKYEQLTTLTEGEYLLFGRLTCPWTRYFARQLPEIWDKKIYFIDTEYTDFDTELASLREKY
;
A
#
# COMPACT_ATOMS: atom_id res chain seq x y z
N MET A 1 3.34 -1.51 19.01
CA MET A 1 2.39 -1.16 20.09
C MET A 1 2.94 -0.07 21.01
N ILE A 2 2.30 1.11 21.00
CA ILE A 2 2.65 2.31 21.77
C ILE A 2 1.52 2.64 22.73
N THR A 3 1.82 2.96 23.99
CA THR A 3 0.78 3.32 24.98
C THR A 3 0.54 4.83 25.00
N LEU A 4 -0.72 5.24 24.84
CA LEU A 4 -1.16 6.63 24.82
C LEU A 4 -2.16 6.90 25.94
N ASN A 5 -1.97 8.03 26.62
CA ASN A 5 -2.96 8.53 27.55
C ASN A 5 -3.94 9.43 26.80
N VAL A 6 -5.23 9.14 26.94
CA VAL A 6 -6.32 9.79 26.19
C VAL A 6 -7.36 10.40 27.13
N ASN A 7 -8.02 11.47 26.69
CA ASN A 7 -9.05 12.16 27.48
C ASN A 7 -10.42 11.47 27.36
N SER A 8 -10.63 10.73 26.27
CA SER A 8 -11.82 9.93 26.04
C SER A 8 -11.47 8.64 25.33
N LEU A 9 -11.60 7.52 26.04
CA LEU A 9 -11.26 6.20 25.50
C LEU A 9 -12.11 5.86 24.26
N VAL A 10 -13.42 6.13 24.30
CA VAL A 10 -14.34 5.85 23.20
C VAL A 10 -13.98 6.61 21.93
N ASN A 11 -13.70 7.92 22.04
CA ASN A 11 -13.38 8.73 20.87
C ASN A 11 -12.02 8.34 20.29
N ALA A 12 -11.04 8.04 21.15
CA ALA A 12 -9.73 7.58 20.72
C ALA A 12 -9.82 6.22 20.01
N GLU A 13 -10.57 5.26 20.55
CA GLU A 13 -10.77 3.95 19.90
C GLU A 13 -11.37 4.08 18.50
N ILE A 14 -12.41 4.90 18.34
CA ILE A 14 -13.02 5.16 17.03
C ILE A 14 -11.98 5.77 16.08
N PHE A 15 -11.23 6.77 16.53
CA PHE A 15 -10.23 7.44 15.72
C PHE A 15 -9.13 6.49 15.22
N TRP A 16 -8.51 5.72 16.12
CA TRP A 16 -7.42 4.82 15.77
C TRP A 16 -7.90 3.65 14.90
N LYS A 17 -9.12 3.16 15.12
CA LYS A 17 -9.74 2.15 14.27
C LYS A 17 -10.08 2.68 12.88
N GLU A 18 -10.58 3.91 12.78
CA GLU A 18 -10.84 4.53 11.48
C GLU A 18 -9.55 4.60 10.66
N LEU A 19 -8.43 4.93 11.30
CA LEU A 19 -7.10 4.90 10.68
C LEU A 19 -6.58 3.48 10.35
N GLY A 20 -7.17 2.42 10.90
CA GLY A 20 -6.68 1.04 10.78
C GLY A 20 -5.40 0.79 11.58
N LEU A 21 -5.24 1.50 12.71
CA LEU A 21 -4.05 1.50 13.56
C LEU A 21 -4.35 1.01 14.99
N GLU A 22 -5.50 0.39 15.21
CA GLU A 22 -5.96 -0.07 16.53
C GLU A 22 -5.02 -1.11 17.18
N GLU A 23 -4.29 -1.90 16.37
CA GLU A 23 -3.34 -2.89 16.88
C GLU A 23 -1.99 -2.26 17.27
N GLU A 24 -1.73 -1.05 16.78
CA GLU A 24 -0.45 -0.35 16.99
C GLU A 24 -0.45 0.53 18.23
N VAL A 25 -1.62 0.80 18.80
CA VAL A 25 -1.78 1.66 19.98
C VAL A 25 -2.48 0.93 21.12
N ALA A 26 -2.04 1.19 22.34
CA ALA A 26 -2.74 0.83 23.56
C ALA A 26 -3.23 2.11 24.23
N LEU A 27 -4.52 2.20 24.50
CA LEU A 27 -5.15 3.44 25.01
C LEU A 27 -5.41 3.32 26.50
N ASN A 28 -5.10 4.38 27.25
CA ASN A 28 -5.39 4.49 28.66
C ASN A 28 -6.09 5.82 28.94
N GLU A 29 -7.25 5.80 29.58
CA GLU A 29 -7.97 7.03 29.92
C GLU A 29 -7.29 7.74 31.10
N ALA A 30 -7.03 9.04 30.95
CA ALA A 30 -6.38 9.84 31.98
C ALA A 30 -7.04 11.22 32.12
N VAL A 31 -7.14 11.71 33.37
CA VAL A 31 -7.71 13.04 33.68
C VAL A 31 -6.83 14.18 33.17
N ILE A 32 -5.53 13.94 33.02
CA ILE A 32 -4.56 14.90 32.48
C ILE A 32 -3.75 14.19 31.41
N THR A 33 -3.91 14.63 30.17
CA THR A 33 -3.06 14.23 29.05
C THR A 33 -2.09 15.35 28.70
N ARG A 34 -0.93 14.97 28.17
CA ARG A 34 0.03 15.90 27.59
C ARG A 34 0.26 15.48 26.15
N PRO A 35 0.32 16.42 25.19
CA PRO A 35 0.65 16.08 23.81
C PRO A 35 1.95 15.28 23.74
N GLN A 36 1.92 14.19 22.98
CA GLN A 36 3.06 13.31 22.74
C GLN A 36 3.44 13.33 21.26
N THR A 37 4.71 13.07 20.97
CA THR A 37 5.15 12.72 19.62
C THR A 37 5.27 11.22 19.52
N ILE A 38 4.56 10.65 18.55
CA ILE A 38 4.42 9.22 18.33
C ILE A 38 5.02 8.91 16.96
N THR A 39 5.80 7.85 16.86
CA THR A 39 6.35 7.38 15.59
C THR A 39 6.01 5.93 15.38
N MET A 40 5.40 5.62 14.24
CA MET A 40 4.89 4.30 13.92
C MET A 40 5.43 3.89 12.55
N THR A 41 5.88 2.64 12.44
CA THR A 41 6.29 2.07 11.15
C THR A 41 5.21 1.10 10.72
N ILE A 42 4.61 1.36 9.56
CA ILE A 42 3.55 0.53 8.96
C ILE A 42 3.98 0.11 7.55
N PRO A 43 3.37 -0.92 6.97
CA PRO A 43 3.73 -1.37 5.63
C PRO A 43 3.55 -0.26 4.57
N TYR A 44 2.38 0.38 4.54
CA TYR A 44 2.01 1.36 3.51
C TYR A 44 1.45 2.63 4.14
N ILE A 45 1.98 3.79 3.74
CA ILE A 45 1.52 5.08 4.26
C ILE A 45 0.25 5.59 3.58
N ASP A 46 -0.07 5.06 2.39
CA ASP A 46 -1.14 5.54 1.52
C ASP A 46 -2.51 5.51 2.21
N GLU A 47 -2.91 4.37 2.77
CA GLU A 47 -4.24 4.19 3.37
C GLU A 47 -4.44 5.09 4.59
N VAL A 48 -3.45 5.17 5.47
CA VAL A 48 -3.51 6.03 6.65
C VAL A 48 -3.58 7.50 6.24
N ARG A 49 -2.78 7.91 5.24
CA ARG A 49 -2.79 9.28 4.77
C ARG A 49 -4.14 9.68 4.17
N ASP A 50 -4.74 8.82 3.36
CA ASP A 50 -6.04 9.08 2.74
C ASP A 50 -7.12 9.26 3.82
N LYS A 51 -7.16 8.36 4.82
CA LYS A 51 -8.09 8.45 5.95
C LYS A 51 -7.87 9.71 6.81
N VAL A 52 -6.62 10.10 7.06
CA VAL A 52 -6.31 11.36 7.78
C VAL A 52 -6.85 12.58 7.02
N ILE A 53 -6.73 12.59 5.69
CA ILE A 53 -7.29 13.65 4.84
C ILE A 53 -8.82 13.63 4.84
N GLU A 54 -9.44 12.45 4.74
CA GLU A 54 -10.90 12.26 4.80
C GLU A 54 -11.49 12.74 6.14
N LEU A 55 -10.76 12.54 7.24
CA LEU A 55 -11.10 13.07 8.57
C LEU A 55 -10.88 14.59 8.70
N GLY A 56 -10.41 15.27 7.63
CA GLY A 56 -10.20 16.71 7.60
C GLY A 56 -8.97 17.19 8.37
N LEU A 57 -8.03 16.29 8.69
CA LEU A 57 -6.81 16.63 9.41
C LEU A 57 -5.71 17.11 8.45
N ALA A 58 -4.93 18.09 8.90
CA ALA A 58 -3.78 18.56 8.15
C ALA A 58 -2.63 17.54 8.21
N THR A 59 -1.99 17.32 7.07
CA THR A 59 -0.80 16.47 6.95
C THR A 59 0.41 17.30 6.54
N SER A 60 1.60 16.88 6.98
CA SER A 60 2.85 17.39 6.42
C SER A 60 3.06 16.86 5.00
N GLU A 61 4.02 17.45 4.29
CA GLU A 61 4.54 16.84 3.07
C GLU A 61 5.13 15.46 3.37
N ILE A 62 5.06 14.56 2.38
CA ILE A 62 5.71 13.25 2.46
C ILE A 62 7.18 13.43 2.09
N VAL A 63 8.07 12.96 2.95
CA VAL A 63 9.52 13.06 2.76
C VAL A 63 10.19 11.68 2.78
N PRO A 64 11.24 11.46 1.97
CA PRO A 64 12.00 10.22 2.03
C PRO A 64 12.80 10.12 3.33
N THR A 65 12.98 8.90 3.82
CA THR A 65 13.82 8.54 4.97
C THR A 65 15.16 7.97 4.49
N ALA A 66 16.09 7.73 5.41
CA ALA A 66 17.40 7.15 5.08
C ALA A 66 17.35 5.67 4.62
N ASN A 67 16.24 4.97 4.85
CA ASN A 67 16.11 3.52 4.58
C ASN A 67 15.13 3.24 3.43
N ASP A 68 15.08 4.13 2.42
CA ASP A 68 14.17 4.05 1.26
C ASP A 68 12.66 4.00 1.60
N LYS A 69 12.29 4.22 2.86
CA LYS A 69 10.91 4.44 3.31
C LYS A 69 10.55 5.92 3.19
N PHE A 70 9.27 6.23 3.36
CA PHE A 70 8.73 7.57 3.36
C PHE A 70 8.07 7.86 4.70
N MET A 71 8.03 9.13 5.07
CA MET A 71 7.31 9.56 6.27
C MET A 71 6.43 10.76 6.01
N PHE A 72 5.34 10.84 6.74
CA PHE A 72 4.53 12.05 6.90
C PHE A 72 4.07 12.15 8.35
N SER A 73 3.56 13.32 8.72
CA SER A 73 3.03 13.56 10.05
C SER A 73 1.68 14.25 10.00
N PHE A 74 0.90 14.09 11.07
CA PHE A 74 -0.33 14.82 11.32
C PHE A 74 -0.51 15.03 12.82
N VAL A 75 -1.42 15.93 13.19
CA VAL A 75 -1.81 16.16 14.59
C VAL A 75 -3.16 15.49 14.82
N ALA A 76 -3.19 14.53 15.74
CA ALA A 76 -4.42 13.83 16.13
C ALA A 76 -5.34 14.76 16.95
N PRO A 77 -6.64 14.41 17.12
CA PRO A 77 -7.59 15.23 17.89
C PRO A 77 -7.16 15.57 19.32
N GLU A 78 -6.33 14.74 19.94
CA GLU A 78 -5.77 14.97 21.28
C GLU A 78 -4.41 15.69 21.27
N GLU A 79 -4.12 16.43 20.20
CA GLU A 79 -2.90 17.22 19.99
C GLU A 79 -1.60 16.40 19.90
N ASN A 80 -1.69 15.07 19.90
CA ASN A 80 -0.55 14.19 19.66
C ASN A 80 -0.03 14.39 18.22
N THR A 81 1.27 14.59 18.09
CA THR A 81 1.93 14.56 16.77
C THR A 81 2.22 13.12 16.41
N VAL A 82 1.60 12.63 15.34
CA VAL A 82 1.79 11.26 14.86
C VAL A 82 2.67 11.31 13.61
N ILE A 83 3.76 10.57 13.63
CA ILE A 83 4.69 10.38 12.51
C ILE A 83 4.52 8.96 12.00
N ILE A 84 4.09 8.83 10.74
CA ILE A 84 3.89 7.56 10.07
C ILE A 84 5.06 7.34 9.11
N ILE A 85 5.69 6.17 9.20
CA ILE A 85 6.80 5.74 8.35
C ILE A 85 6.38 4.46 7.62
N GLY A 86 6.61 4.36 6.32
CA GLY A 86 6.27 3.16 5.54
C GLY A 86 6.59 3.31 4.05
N ASP A 87 6.15 2.35 3.24
CA ASP A 87 6.24 2.48 1.79
C ASP A 87 5.17 3.45 1.28
N TRP A 88 5.54 4.31 0.34
CA TRP A 88 4.61 5.14 -0.40
C TRP A 88 4.37 4.48 -1.76
N VAL A 89 3.20 3.89 -1.97
CA VAL A 89 2.87 3.16 -3.20
C VAL A 89 2.39 4.10 -4.29
N CYS A 90 1.53 5.06 -3.93
CA CYS A 90 0.96 6.05 -4.85
C CYS A 90 1.89 7.26 -5.06
N GLN A 91 3.20 7.05 -4.99
CA GLN A 91 4.18 8.10 -5.30
C GLN A 91 3.96 8.68 -6.70
N PRO A 92 4.31 9.97 -6.92
CA PRO A 92 4.36 10.57 -8.24
C PRO A 92 5.18 9.71 -9.21
N TYR A 93 4.63 9.51 -10.41
CA TYR A 93 5.20 8.63 -11.41
C TYR A 93 6.10 9.41 -12.36
N THR A 94 7.41 9.37 -12.09
CA THR A 94 8.43 10.04 -12.87
C THR A 94 8.93 9.19 -14.03
N SER A 95 9.67 9.79 -14.96
CA SER A 95 10.30 9.09 -16.08
C SER A 95 11.28 8.01 -15.61
N GLU A 96 12.01 8.23 -14.52
CA GLU A 96 12.95 7.26 -13.94
C GLU A 96 12.20 6.04 -13.40
N LYS A 97 11.12 6.24 -12.65
CA LYS A 97 10.28 5.14 -12.15
C LYS A 97 9.62 4.37 -13.27
N ARG A 98 9.28 5.05 -14.37
CA ARG A 98 8.78 4.39 -15.58
C ARG A 98 9.85 3.48 -16.19
N ALA A 99 11.09 3.94 -16.29
CA ALA A 99 12.19 3.12 -16.79
C ALA A 99 12.47 1.93 -15.87
N GLU A 100 12.45 2.13 -14.55
CA GLU A 100 12.56 1.08 -13.53
C GLU A 100 11.47 0.02 -13.71
N PHE A 101 10.21 0.43 -13.81
CA PHE A 101 9.08 -0.48 -14.03
C PHE A 101 9.28 -1.37 -15.27
N PHE A 102 9.55 -0.75 -16.43
CA PHE A 102 9.76 -1.50 -17.66
C PHE A 102 11.01 -2.39 -17.63
N HIS A 103 12.01 -2.04 -16.82
CA HIS A 103 13.16 -2.89 -16.58
C HIS A 103 12.77 -4.16 -15.81
N ASN A 104 12.01 -4.00 -14.73
CA ASN A 104 11.66 -5.11 -13.85
C ASN A 104 10.70 -6.11 -14.49
N ILE A 105 9.82 -5.66 -15.39
CA ILE A 105 8.86 -6.55 -16.06
C ILE A 105 9.41 -7.22 -17.33
N LYS A 106 10.71 -7.06 -17.67
CA LYS A 106 11.27 -7.60 -18.93
C LYS A 106 11.14 -9.11 -19.10
N HIS A 107 11.14 -9.85 -17.99
CA HIS A 107 11.06 -11.31 -17.98
C HIS A 107 9.61 -11.82 -17.83
N VAL A 108 8.64 -10.90 -17.76
CA VAL A 108 7.22 -11.21 -17.59
C VAL A 108 6.56 -11.34 -18.96
N ASP A 109 5.83 -12.41 -19.16
CA ASP A 109 5.07 -12.64 -20.38
C ASP A 109 3.73 -11.90 -20.30
N TYR A 110 3.52 -10.96 -21.22
CA TYR A 110 2.29 -10.17 -21.27
C TYR A 110 1.17 -10.92 -22.00
N VAL A 111 0.09 -11.19 -21.27
CA VAL A 111 -1.06 -11.95 -21.75
C VAL A 111 -2.21 -11.00 -22.09
N ARG A 112 -2.69 -11.12 -23.32
CA ARG A 112 -3.82 -10.35 -23.87
C ARG A 112 -5.03 -11.20 -24.19
N LYS A 113 -4.83 -12.51 -24.33
CA LYS A 113 -5.89 -13.46 -24.62
C LYS A 113 -5.64 -14.79 -23.93
N TYR A 114 -6.72 -15.50 -23.63
CA TYR A 114 -6.67 -16.79 -22.96
C TYR A 114 -5.83 -17.84 -23.71
N GLU A 115 -5.75 -17.82 -25.05
CA GLU A 115 -5.02 -18.86 -25.79
C GLU A 115 -3.52 -18.89 -25.45
N GLN A 116 -2.97 -17.77 -24.97
CA GLN A 116 -1.58 -17.66 -24.53
C GLN A 116 -1.30 -18.39 -23.21
N LEU A 117 -2.36 -18.77 -22.48
CA LEU A 117 -2.32 -19.48 -21.20
C LEU A 117 -2.72 -20.96 -21.33
N THR A 118 -2.98 -21.45 -22.56
CA THR A 118 -3.37 -22.86 -22.79
C THR A 118 -2.28 -23.87 -22.42
N THR A 119 -1.06 -23.40 -22.17
CA THR A 119 0.10 -24.20 -21.80
C THR A 119 0.53 -24.02 -20.35
N LEU A 120 -0.32 -23.41 -19.51
CA LEU A 120 -0.03 -23.20 -18.08
C LEU A 120 0.37 -24.51 -17.40
N THR A 121 1.53 -24.51 -16.75
CA THR A 121 2.04 -25.63 -15.95
C THR A 121 2.01 -25.31 -14.45
N GLU A 122 2.08 -26.34 -13.61
CA GLU A 122 2.15 -26.13 -12.16
C GLU A 122 3.44 -25.40 -11.76
N GLY A 123 3.32 -24.35 -10.96
CA GLY A 123 4.45 -23.55 -10.46
C GLY A 123 4.68 -22.22 -11.17
N GLU A 124 3.86 -21.89 -12.18
CA GLU A 124 3.87 -20.59 -12.84
C GLU A 124 3.01 -19.57 -12.08
N TYR A 125 3.38 -18.29 -12.17
CA TYR A 125 2.68 -17.20 -11.49
C TYR A 125 1.78 -16.44 -12.46
N LEU A 126 0.52 -16.29 -12.09
CA LEU A 126 -0.42 -15.41 -12.76
C LEU A 126 -0.56 -14.11 -11.97
N LEU A 127 -0.34 -12.99 -12.64
CA LEU A 127 -0.46 -11.66 -12.06
C LEU A 127 -1.57 -10.88 -12.76
N PHE A 128 -2.61 -10.57 -12.01
CA PHE A 128 -3.69 -9.71 -12.46
C PHE A 128 -3.47 -8.30 -11.93
N GLY A 129 -3.43 -7.32 -12.83
CA GLY A 129 -3.34 -5.92 -12.44
C GLY A 129 -3.59 -4.99 -13.60
N ARG A 130 -3.61 -3.67 -13.36
CA ARG A 130 -3.55 -2.67 -14.43
C ARG A 130 -2.15 -2.09 -14.52
N LEU A 131 -1.62 -1.90 -15.72
CA LEU A 131 -0.32 -1.24 -15.88
C LEU A 131 -0.29 0.18 -15.28
N THR A 132 -1.44 0.85 -15.24
CA THR A 132 -1.60 2.20 -14.68
C THR A 132 -1.76 2.20 -13.16
N CYS A 133 -2.04 1.06 -12.53
CA CYS A 133 -2.26 0.98 -11.09
C CYS A 133 -0.93 1.14 -10.32
N PRO A 134 -0.86 2.05 -9.32
CA PRO A 134 0.32 2.20 -8.46
C PRO A 134 0.78 0.89 -7.80
N TRP A 135 -0.16 0.05 -7.38
CA TRP A 135 0.13 -1.24 -6.76
C TRP A 135 0.81 -2.23 -7.71
N THR A 136 0.41 -2.27 -8.98
CA THR A 136 1.11 -3.07 -10.00
C THR A 136 2.57 -2.62 -10.15
N ARG A 137 2.80 -1.30 -10.12
CA ARG A 137 4.16 -0.74 -10.23
C ARG A 137 5.00 -1.05 -9.00
N TYR A 138 4.39 -0.98 -7.82
CA TYR A 138 5.05 -1.35 -6.58
C TYR A 138 5.42 -2.84 -6.56
N PHE A 139 4.48 -3.72 -6.94
CA PHE A 139 4.72 -5.15 -7.08
C PHE A 139 5.85 -5.44 -8.08
N ALA A 140 5.92 -4.70 -9.18
CA ALA A 140 6.99 -4.88 -10.16
C ALA A 140 8.40 -4.69 -9.57
N ARG A 141 8.57 -4.00 -8.43
CA ARG A 141 9.86 -3.91 -7.73
C ARG A 141 10.30 -5.19 -7.05
N GLN A 142 9.36 -6.08 -6.76
CA GLN A 142 9.61 -7.37 -6.11
C GLN A 142 9.91 -8.48 -7.13
N LEU A 143 9.52 -8.28 -8.40
CA LEU A 143 9.76 -9.25 -9.48
C LEU A 143 11.22 -9.72 -9.64
N PRO A 144 12.25 -8.87 -9.49
CA PRO A 144 13.63 -9.31 -9.57
C PRO A 144 13.99 -10.43 -8.56
N GLU A 145 13.29 -10.54 -7.45
CA GLU A 145 13.53 -11.59 -6.43
C GLU A 145 13.06 -12.98 -6.89
N ILE A 146 12.12 -13.02 -7.85
CA ILE A 146 11.54 -14.26 -8.41
C ILE A 146 11.82 -14.38 -9.91
N TRP A 147 12.92 -13.81 -10.39
CA TRP A 147 13.28 -13.75 -11.81
C TRP A 147 13.46 -15.13 -12.46
N ASP A 148 13.71 -16.17 -11.66
CA ASP A 148 13.85 -17.57 -12.10
C ASP A 148 12.49 -18.23 -12.36
N LYS A 149 11.39 -17.60 -11.96
CA LYS A 149 10.02 -18.09 -12.16
C LYS A 149 9.44 -17.61 -13.47
N LYS A 150 8.55 -18.43 -14.04
CA LYS A 150 7.75 -18.03 -15.19
C LYS A 150 6.54 -17.25 -14.70
N ILE A 151 6.41 -16.01 -15.18
CA ILE A 151 5.42 -15.06 -14.72
C ILE A 151 4.62 -14.56 -15.91
N TYR A 152 3.30 -14.67 -15.82
CA TYR A 152 2.36 -14.15 -16.79
C TYR A 152 1.61 -12.97 -16.20
N PHE A 153 1.70 -11.80 -16.85
CA PHE A 153 0.94 -10.63 -16.46
C PHE A 153 -0.28 -10.46 -17.36
N ILE A 154 -1.45 -10.40 -16.74
CA ILE A 154 -2.74 -10.25 -17.38
C ILE A 154 -3.25 -8.86 -17.00
N ASP A 155 -3.30 -7.95 -17.97
CA ASP A 155 -3.95 -6.66 -17.71
C ASP A 155 -5.45 -6.89 -17.52
N THR A 156 -5.98 -6.48 -16.39
CA THR A 156 -7.41 -6.63 -16.08
C THR A 156 -8.32 -5.92 -17.09
N GLU A 157 -7.84 -4.93 -17.84
CA GLU A 157 -8.61 -4.38 -18.96
C GLU A 157 -8.95 -5.44 -20.02
N TYR A 158 -8.09 -6.44 -20.24
CA TYR A 158 -8.41 -7.54 -21.15
C TYR A 158 -9.39 -8.55 -20.57
N THR A 159 -9.47 -8.67 -19.23
CA THR A 159 -10.49 -9.52 -18.60
C THR A 159 -11.91 -8.97 -18.83
N ASP A 160 -12.05 -7.68 -19.13
CA ASP A 160 -13.35 -7.09 -19.46
C ASP A 160 -13.85 -7.51 -20.87
N PHE A 161 -12.95 -7.94 -21.75
CA PHE A 161 -13.26 -8.31 -23.15
C PHE A 161 -13.15 -9.82 -23.43
N ASP A 162 -12.37 -10.55 -22.63
CA ASP A 162 -12.15 -11.98 -22.76
C ASP A 162 -12.72 -12.70 -21.53
N THR A 163 -13.86 -13.37 -21.73
CA THR A 163 -14.59 -14.09 -20.68
C THR A 163 -13.80 -15.28 -20.10
N GLU A 164 -12.88 -15.86 -20.86
CA GLU A 164 -12.04 -16.95 -20.38
C GLU A 164 -10.93 -16.41 -19.45
N LEU A 165 -10.33 -15.27 -19.80
CA LEU A 165 -9.42 -14.56 -18.88
C LEU A 165 -10.14 -14.08 -17.62
N ALA A 166 -11.39 -13.61 -17.73
CA ALA A 166 -12.21 -13.26 -16.57
C ALA A 166 -12.44 -14.47 -15.64
N SER A 167 -12.73 -15.64 -16.23
CA SER A 167 -12.94 -16.88 -15.47
C SER A 167 -11.67 -17.33 -14.72
N LEU A 168 -10.48 -17.12 -15.30
CA LEU A 168 -9.22 -17.37 -14.60
C LEU A 168 -9.03 -16.46 -13.39
N ARG A 169 -9.38 -15.17 -13.52
CA ARG A 169 -9.28 -14.20 -12.42
C ARG A 169 -10.22 -14.51 -11.27
N GLU A 170 -11.38 -15.12 -11.53
CA GLU A 170 -12.29 -15.57 -10.47
C GLU A 170 -11.81 -16.85 -9.78
N LYS A 171 -11.03 -17.68 -10.51
CA LYS A 171 -10.55 -18.98 -10.04
C LYS A 171 -9.30 -18.88 -9.16
N TYR A 172 -8.41 -17.93 -9.43
CA TYR A 172 -7.11 -17.75 -8.78
C TYR A 172 -7.03 -16.40 -8.06
#